data_AF-N6SS23-F1
#
_entry.id   AF-N6SS23-F1
#
_cell.length_a   1.000
_cell.length_b   1.000
_cell.length_c   1.000
_cell.angle_alpha   90.00
_cell.angle_beta   90.00
_cell.angle_gamma   90.00
#
_symmetry.space_group_name_H-M   'P 1'
#
loop_
_entity.id
_entity.type
_entity.pdbx_description
1 polymer ?
#
loop_
_entity_poly.entity_id
_entity_poly.type
_entity_poly.pdbx_seq_one_letter_code
_entity_poly.pdbx_strand_id
1 'polypeptide(L)'
;NLPLAIAISCTLVTVVYVLTNIAFYTTLSPEEILESNAVAVTFANKLFGPFALSIPVFVALSTFGAVNGILLTSSRLFYAGACNGQMPELLTMIQAQRLTPAPSVLAMALLSMLYLTVSDIGALINYVGFATWLSIGVSVLCLPWLRWKRPDLERPIKVNLFWPISYILATIFVTVVPMIASPYETGMGVLMILSSVPVYFLCIAWTNKPVWFQSGLCFITVLIQKVLVVVGKAKKSSV
;
A
#
# COMPACT_ATOMS: atom_id res chain seq x y z
N ASN A 1 22.37 -10.45 -10.15
CA ASN A 1 21.11 -10.97 -10.76
C ASN A 1 19.89 -10.10 -10.48
N LEU A 2 19.76 -9.52 -9.28
CA LEU A 2 18.58 -8.73 -8.92
C LEU A 2 18.29 -7.53 -9.86
N PRO A 3 19.28 -6.71 -10.30
CA PRO A 3 19.01 -5.62 -11.26
C PRO A 3 18.54 -6.10 -12.64
N LEU A 4 19.09 -7.21 -13.12
CA LEU A 4 18.73 -7.80 -14.41
C LEU A 4 17.29 -8.35 -14.37
N ALA A 5 16.91 -9.01 -13.26
CA ALA A 5 15.55 -9.49 -13.07
C ALA A 5 14.53 -8.34 -13.06
N ILE A 6 14.86 -7.20 -12.45
CA ILE A 6 14.02 -5.99 -12.49
C ILE A 6 13.87 -5.48 -13.93
N ALA A 7 14.97 -5.36 -14.68
CA ALA A 7 14.92 -4.87 -16.05
C ALA A 7 14.04 -5.75 -16.96
N ILE A 8 14.18 -7.08 -16.87
CA ILE A 8 13.38 -8.03 -17.65
C ILE A 8 11.91 -7.97 -17.25
N SER A 9 11.61 -8.01 -15.94
CA SER A 9 10.23 -8.01 -15.45
C SER A 9 9.49 -6.70 -15.78
N CYS A 10 10.10 -5.54 -15.56
CA CYS A 10 9.48 -4.25 -15.91
C CYS A 10 9.21 -4.14 -17.42
N THR A 11 10.14 -4.58 -18.26
CA THR A 11 9.96 -4.54 -19.73
C THR A 11 8.82 -5.45 -20.16
N LEU A 12 8.78 -6.68 -19.64
CA LEU A 12 7.74 -7.65 -19.96
C LEU A 12 6.35 -7.13 -19.53
N VAL A 13 6.21 -6.60 -18.32
CA VAL A 13 4.94 -6.03 -17.84
C VAL A 13 4.49 -4.88 -18.73
N THR A 14 5.42 -4.01 -19.14
CA THR A 14 5.13 -2.89 -20.04
C THR A 14 4.60 -3.38 -21.39
N VAL A 15 5.23 -4.39 -21.97
CA VAL A 15 4.79 -4.99 -23.24
C VAL A 15 3.38 -5.56 -23.11
N VAL A 16 3.10 -6.32 -22.05
CA VAL A 16 1.77 -6.91 -21.81
C VAL A 16 0.70 -5.82 -21.65
N TYR A 17 1.00 -4.73 -20.94
CA TYR A 17 0.07 -3.60 -20.77
C TYR A 17 -0.21 -2.89 -22.09
N VAL A 18 0.82 -2.63 -22.91
CA VAL A 18 0.64 -2.02 -24.23
C VAL A 18 -0.18 -2.92 -25.14
N LEU A 19 0.10 -4.22 -25.19
CA LEU A 19 -0.67 -5.18 -25.98
C LEU A 19 -2.14 -5.24 -25.54
N THR A 20 -2.40 -5.19 -24.23
CA THR A 20 -3.77 -5.17 -23.69
C THR A 20 -4.51 -3.91 -24.10
N ASN A 21 -3.86 -2.74 -24.00
CA ASN A 21 -4.45 -1.48 -24.45
C ASN A 21 -4.73 -1.48 -25.96
N ILE A 22 -3.82 -2.03 -26.78
CA ILE A 22 -4.04 -2.19 -28.22
C ILE A 22 -5.27 -3.07 -28.48
N ALA A 23 -5.42 -4.19 -27.75
CA ALA A 23 -6.58 -5.06 -27.89
C ALA A 23 -7.89 -4.33 -27.54
N PHE A 24 -7.90 -3.52 -26.48
CA PHE A 24 -9.08 -2.72 -26.13
C PHE A 24 -9.39 -1.64 -27.17
N TYR A 25 -8.43 -0.85 -27.62
CA TYR A 25 -8.66 0.23 -28.58
C TYR A 25 -8.98 -0.23 -30.01
N THR A 26 -8.63 -1.47 -30.36
CA THR A 26 -8.96 -2.05 -31.69
C THR A 26 -10.37 -2.63 -31.75
N THR A 27 -11.00 -2.90 -30.61
CA THR A 27 -12.28 -3.62 -30.54
C THR A 27 -13.41 -2.79 -29.93
N LEU A 28 -13.09 -1.88 -29.01
CA LEU A 28 -14.02 -0.98 -28.36
C LEU A 28 -13.86 0.44 -28.91
N SER A 29 -14.97 1.16 -29.04
CA SER A 29 -14.90 2.59 -29.37
C SER A 29 -14.45 3.39 -28.11
N PRO A 30 -13.87 4.59 -28.28
CA PRO A 30 -13.49 5.44 -27.14
C PRO A 30 -14.67 5.75 -26.21
N GLU A 31 -15.88 5.92 -26.77
CA GLU A 31 -17.10 6.18 -26.01
C GLU A 31 -17.48 4.99 -25.12
N GLU A 32 -17.44 3.76 -25.67
CA GLU A 32 -17.72 2.54 -24.91
C GLU A 32 -16.73 2.30 -23.77
N ILE A 33 -15.45 2.69 -23.95
CA ILE A 33 -14.44 2.57 -22.91
C ILE A 33 -14.72 3.55 -21.76
N LEU A 34 -15.17 4.76 -22.07
CA LEU A 34 -15.46 5.80 -21.08
C LEU A 34 -16.76 5.54 -20.30
N GLU A 35 -17.77 4.97 -20.94
CA GLU A 35 -19.05 4.62 -20.29
C GLU A 35 -18.98 3.31 -19.49
N SER A 36 -18.05 2.43 -19.83
CA SER A 36 -17.97 1.09 -19.23
C SER A 36 -17.21 1.07 -17.90
N ASN A 37 -17.94 0.80 -16.80
CA ASN A 37 -17.34 0.52 -15.48
C ASN A 37 -16.37 -0.68 -15.47
N ALA A 38 -16.52 -1.63 -16.41
CA ALA A 38 -15.68 -2.83 -16.50
C ALA A 38 -15.27 -3.14 -17.95
N VAL A 39 -14.26 -2.42 -18.45
CA VAL A 39 -13.79 -2.48 -19.84
C VAL A 39 -13.51 -3.92 -20.32
N ALA A 40 -12.93 -4.76 -19.46
CA ALA A 40 -12.63 -6.16 -19.80
C ALA A 40 -13.89 -7.02 -20.04
N VAL A 41 -15.00 -6.73 -19.34
CA VAL A 41 -16.26 -7.46 -19.52
C VAL A 41 -16.95 -7.01 -20.81
N THR A 42 -16.93 -5.71 -21.10
CA THR A 42 -17.46 -5.15 -22.34
C THR A 42 -16.71 -5.69 -23.56
N PHE A 43 -15.37 -5.78 -23.46
CA PHE A 43 -14.53 -6.46 -24.45
C PHE A 43 -14.95 -7.93 -24.65
N ALA A 44 -15.14 -8.68 -23.55
CA ALA A 44 -15.53 -10.08 -23.59
C ALA A 44 -16.87 -10.30 -24.29
N ASN A 45 -17.87 -9.47 -23.95
CA ASN A 45 -19.21 -9.55 -24.51
C ASN A 45 -19.22 -9.27 -26.03
N LYS A 46 -18.38 -8.35 -26.51
CA LYS A 46 -18.26 -8.05 -27.94
C LYS A 46 -17.60 -9.16 -28.75
N LEU A 47 -16.53 -9.77 -28.23
CA LEU A 47 -15.73 -10.72 -29.01
C LEU A 47 -16.20 -12.18 -28.87
N PHE A 48 -16.57 -12.59 -27.66
CA PHE A 48 -16.68 -14.01 -27.29
C PHE A 48 -18.11 -14.50 -27.09
N GLY A 49 -19.12 -13.60 -27.15
CA GLY A 49 -20.54 -13.95 -27.04
C GLY A 49 -20.82 -14.88 -25.83
N PRO A 50 -21.25 -16.14 -26.03
CA PRO A 50 -21.53 -17.07 -24.93
C PRO A 50 -20.32 -17.45 -24.06
N PHE A 51 -19.08 -17.30 -24.57
CA PHE A 51 -17.88 -17.54 -23.78
C PHE A 51 -17.45 -16.31 -22.94
N ALA A 52 -18.21 -15.20 -23.01
CA ALA A 52 -17.91 -13.97 -22.30
C ALA A 52 -17.91 -14.12 -20.77
N LEU A 53 -18.62 -15.11 -20.21
CA LEU A 53 -18.63 -15.39 -18.75
C LEU A 53 -17.27 -15.84 -18.20
N SER A 54 -16.39 -16.38 -19.04
CA SER A 54 -15.06 -16.82 -18.61
C SER A 54 -14.18 -15.66 -18.14
N ILE A 55 -14.22 -14.51 -18.84
CA ILE A 55 -13.36 -13.36 -18.57
C ILE A 55 -13.66 -12.73 -17.19
N PRO A 56 -14.91 -12.41 -16.81
CA PRO A 56 -15.25 -11.95 -15.46
C PRO A 56 -14.78 -12.91 -14.37
N VAL A 57 -14.86 -14.23 -14.59
CA VAL A 57 -14.39 -15.23 -13.62
C VAL A 57 -12.88 -15.14 -13.45
N PHE A 58 -12.10 -15.05 -14.53
CA PHE A 58 -10.66 -14.86 -14.44
C PHE A 58 -10.25 -13.53 -13.80
N VAL A 59 -10.98 -12.44 -14.10
CA VAL A 59 -10.76 -11.13 -13.47
C VAL A 59 -11.08 -11.17 -11.97
N ALA A 60 -12.17 -11.84 -11.57
CA ALA A 60 -12.53 -12.04 -10.17
C ALA A 60 -11.47 -12.87 -9.42
N LEU A 61 -10.97 -13.95 -10.02
CA LEU A 61 -9.89 -14.76 -9.44
C LEU A 61 -8.58 -13.95 -9.30
N SER A 62 -8.27 -13.11 -10.28
CA SER A 62 -7.08 -12.24 -10.25
C SER A 62 -7.17 -11.20 -9.13
N THR A 63 -8.31 -10.50 -9.01
CA THR A 63 -8.53 -9.50 -7.95
C THR A 63 -8.55 -10.14 -6.56
N PHE A 64 -9.16 -11.31 -6.40
CA PHE A 64 -9.11 -12.09 -5.16
C PHE A 64 -7.66 -12.46 -4.78
N GLY A 65 -6.87 -12.93 -5.75
CA GLY A 65 -5.45 -13.23 -5.54
C GLY A 65 -4.64 -12.00 -5.12
N ALA A 66 -4.88 -10.85 -5.75
CA ALA A 66 -4.21 -9.60 -5.42
C ALA A 66 -4.51 -9.13 -3.99
N VAL A 67 -5.79 -9.16 -3.58
CA VAL A 67 -6.20 -8.78 -2.21
C VAL A 67 -5.59 -9.71 -1.17
N ASN A 68 -5.58 -11.02 -1.42
CA ASN A 68 -4.93 -11.99 -0.53
C ASN A 68 -3.41 -11.72 -0.41
N GLY A 69 -2.74 -11.42 -1.53
CA GLY A 69 -1.32 -11.05 -1.54
C GLY A 69 -1.02 -9.77 -0.75
N ILE A 70 -1.87 -8.76 -0.88
CA ILE A 70 -1.75 -7.51 -0.11
C ILE A 70 -1.94 -7.79 1.38
N LEU A 71 -2.93 -8.59 1.76
CA LEU A 71 -3.19 -8.94 3.16
C LEU A 71 -1.99 -9.64 3.83
N LEU A 72 -1.29 -10.51 3.10
CA LEU A 72 -0.07 -11.17 3.56
C LEU A 72 1.13 -10.21 3.71
N THR A 73 1.25 -9.21 2.83
CA THR A 73 2.37 -8.25 2.89
C THR A 73 2.12 -7.13 3.91
N SER A 74 0.91 -6.56 3.94
CA SER A 74 0.53 -5.51 4.89
C SER A 74 0.60 -5.98 6.33
N SER A 75 0.17 -7.21 6.64
CA SER A 75 0.24 -7.76 8.00
C SER A 75 1.69 -7.82 8.54
N ARG A 76 2.67 -8.09 7.67
CA ARG A 76 4.10 -8.05 8.03
C ARG A 76 4.61 -6.63 8.26
N LEU A 77 4.13 -5.66 7.47
CA LEU A 77 4.46 -4.25 7.66
C LEU A 77 3.97 -3.74 9.02
N PHE A 78 2.72 -4.04 9.39
CA PHE A 78 2.16 -3.68 10.70
C PHE A 78 2.93 -4.35 11.85
N TYR A 79 3.26 -5.63 11.72
CA TYR A 79 4.07 -6.35 12.72
C TYR A 79 5.47 -5.74 12.90
N ALA A 80 6.15 -5.38 11.80
CA ALA A 80 7.47 -4.76 11.85
C ALA A 80 7.43 -3.35 12.43
N GLY A 81 6.41 -2.54 12.07
CA GLY A 81 6.20 -1.22 12.64
C GLY A 81 5.93 -1.26 14.15
N ALA A 82 5.13 -2.22 14.59
CA ALA A 82 4.86 -2.45 16.01
C ALA A 82 6.09 -2.97 16.77
N CYS A 83 6.94 -3.80 16.14
CA CYS A 83 8.23 -4.21 16.71
C CYS A 83 9.20 -3.03 16.95
N ASN A 84 9.08 -1.97 16.16
CA ASN A 84 9.89 -0.74 16.31
C ASN A 84 9.24 0.28 17.27
N GLY A 85 8.18 -0.10 18.00
CA GLY A 85 7.48 0.78 18.93
C GLY A 85 6.66 1.88 18.26
N GLN A 86 6.46 1.81 16.93
CA GLN A 86 5.69 2.82 16.19
C GLN A 86 4.19 2.54 16.16
N MET A 87 3.76 1.40 16.69
CA MET A 87 2.36 0.98 16.73
C MET A 87 2.06 0.23 18.03
N PRO A 88 0.77 0.14 18.44
CA PRO A 88 0.39 -0.58 19.66
C PRO A 88 0.89 -2.03 19.69
N GLU A 89 1.34 -2.49 20.87
CA GLU A 89 1.87 -3.85 21.06
C GLU A 89 0.88 -4.95 20.67
N LEU A 90 -0.43 -4.67 20.70
CA LEU A 90 -1.48 -5.57 20.22
C LEU A 90 -1.23 -6.08 18.79
N LEU A 91 -0.69 -5.22 17.90
CA LEU A 91 -0.42 -5.55 16.51
C LEU A 91 0.88 -6.39 16.35
N THR A 92 1.66 -6.55 17.41
CA THR A 92 2.78 -7.52 17.45
C THR A 92 2.34 -8.92 17.81
N MET A 93 1.09 -9.13 18.24
CA MET A 93 0.67 -10.43 18.75
C MET A 93 0.40 -11.42 17.62
N ILE A 94 0.84 -12.66 17.82
CA ILE A 94 0.72 -13.77 16.87
C ILE A 94 -0.18 -14.84 17.48
N GLN A 95 -1.05 -15.44 16.69
CA GLN A 95 -1.97 -16.48 17.15
C GLN A 95 -1.21 -17.77 17.50
N ALA A 96 -1.50 -18.34 18.68
CA ALA A 96 -0.72 -19.46 19.23
C ALA A 96 -0.80 -20.75 18.38
N GLN A 97 -1.96 -21.03 17.80
CA GLN A 97 -2.19 -22.27 17.05
C GLN A 97 -1.75 -22.21 15.58
N ARG A 98 -1.91 -21.03 14.95
CA ARG A 98 -1.73 -20.86 13.49
C ARG A 98 -0.52 -20.01 13.11
N LEU A 99 0.17 -19.42 14.08
CA LEU A 99 1.32 -18.53 13.88
C LEU A 99 1.04 -17.35 12.93
N THR A 100 -0.23 -16.92 12.85
CA THR A 100 -0.67 -15.81 12.01
C THR A 100 -0.85 -14.52 12.84
N PRO A 101 -0.52 -13.34 12.30
CA PRO A 101 -0.75 -12.05 12.95
C PRO A 101 -2.24 -11.65 12.87
N ALA A 102 -3.10 -12.38 13.58
CA ALA A 102 -4.56 -12.22 13.51
C ALA A 102 -5.07 -10.80 13.85
N PRO A 103 -4.56 -10.10 14.89
CA PRO A 103 -5.02 -8.75 15.20
C PRO A 103 -4.71 -7.74 14.09
N SER A 104 -3.55 -7.87 13.44
CA SER A 104 -3.13 -7.00 12.33
C SER A 104 -3.97 -7.22 11.08
N VAL A 105 -4.34 -8.47 10.80
CA VAL A 105 -5.26 -8.81 9.70
C VAL A 105 -6.66 -8.25 9.97
N LEU A 106 -7.18 -8.40 11.19
CA LEU A 106 -8.49 -7.86 11.55
C LEU A 106 -8.53 -6.33 11.50
N ALA A 107 -7.48 -5.65 11.98
CA ALA A 107 -7.37 -4.20 11.88
C ALA A 107 -7.38 -3.74 10.41
N MET A 108 -6.65 -4.43 9.54
CA MET A 108 -6.64 -4.15 8.11
C MET A 108 -8.00 -4.42 7.45
N ALA A 109 -8.68 -5.51 7.82
CA ALA A 109 -10.01 -5.83 7.32
C ALA A 109 -11.05 -4.78 7.73
N LEU A 110 -11.02 -4.33 8.99
CA LEU A 110 -11.87 -3.24 9.49
C LEU A 110 -11.61 -1.93 8.73
N LEU A 111 -10.34 -1.57 8.53
CA LEU A 111 -9.96 -0.38 7.78
C LEU A 111 -10.42 -0.49 6.31
N SER A 112 -10.27 -1.67 5.70
CA SER A 112 -10.73 -1.93 4.33
C SER A 112 -12.25 -1.79 4.22
N MET A 113 -13.01 -2.27 5.21
CA MET A 113 -14.48 -2.09 5.24
C MET A 113 -14.86 -0.62 5.36
N LEU A 114 -14.09 0.19 6.12
CA LEU A 114 -14.30 1.64 6.18
C LEU A 114 -14.07 2.28 4.80
N TYR A 115 -12.98 1.93 4.10
CA TYR A 115 -12.74 2.46 2.75
C TYR A 115 -13.81 2.05 1.73
N LEU A 116 -14.41 0.87 1.87
CA LEU A 116 -15.51 0.43 1.01
C LEU A 116 -16.80 1.27 1.17
N THR A 117 -16.92 2.07 2.24
CA THR A 117 -18.05 3.00 2.39
C THR A 117 -17.95 4.23 1.47
N VAL A 118 -16.78 4.48 0.88
CA VAL A 118 -16.59 5.57 -0.07
C VAL A 118 -17.00 5.10 -1.47
N SER A 119 -17.94 5.80 -2.08
CA SER A 119 -18.57 5.40 -3.34
C SER A 119 -17.74 5.69 -4.60
N ASP A 120 -16.76 6.60 -4.53
CA ASP A 120 -15.96 7.02 -5.67
C ASP A 120 -14.57 6.34 -5.70
N ILE A 121 -14.44 5.36 -6.59
CA ILE A 121 -13.20 4.61 -6.81
C ILE A 121 -12.12 5.50 -7.43
N GLY A 122 -12.49 6.44 -8.31
CA GLY A 122 -11.54 7.35 -8.96
C GLY A 122 -10.86 8.27 -7.96
N ALA A 123 -11.66 8.86 -7.06
CA ALA A 123 -11.13 9.65 -5.96
C ALA A 123 -10.21 8.81 -5.04
N LEU A 124 -10.58 7.56 -4.74
CA LEU A 124 -9.73 6.64 -3.96
C LEU A 124 -8.37 6.38 -4.63
N ILE A 125 -8.37 6.16 -5.95
CA ILE A 125 -7.14 5.98 -6.73
C ILE A 125 -6.28 7.23 -6.65
N ASN A 126 -6.88 8.43 -6.75
CA ASN A 126 -6.13 9.68 -6.66
C ASN A 126 -5.56 9.92 -5.25
N TYR A 127 -6.33 9.64 -4.18
CA TYR A 127 -5.86 9.73 -2.79
C TYR A 127 -4.65 8.84 -2.53
N VAL A 128 -4.77 7.55 -2.86
CA VAL A 128 -3.72 6.55 -2.63
C VAL A 128 -2.54 6.80 -3.56
N GLY A 129 -2.80 7.16 -4.82
CA GLY A 129 -1.79 7.51 -5.81
C GLY A 129 -0.92 8.64 -5.33
N PHE A 130 -1.51 9.77 -4.92
CA PHE A 130 -0.77 10.92 -4.38
C PHE A 130 0.09 10.52 -3.18
N ALA A 131 -0.49 9.83 -2.18
CA ALA A 131 0.24 9.43 -0.99
C ALA A 131 1.39 8.46 -1.29
N THR A 132 1.20 7.54 -2.24
CA THR A 132 2.20 6.56 -2.66
C THR A 132 3.34 7.23 -3.41
N TRP A 133 3.04 8.12 -4.37
CA TRP A 133 4.06 8.86 -5.13
C TRP A 133 4.88 9.77 -4.23
N LEU A 134 4.24 10.46 -3.27
CA LEU A 134 4.94 11.27 -2.29
C LEU A 134 5.86 10.42 -1.41
N SER A 135 5.38 9.30 -0.87
CA SER A 135 6.17 8.39 -0.04
C SER A 135 7.37 7.78 -0.79
N ILE A 136 7.17 7.37 -2.04
CA ILE A 136 8.25 6.85 -2.88
C ILE A 136 9.24 7.98 -3.22
N GLY A 137 8.76 9.17 -3.55
CA GLY A 137 9.59 10.34 -3.83
C GLY A 137 10.54 10.69 -2.68
N VAL A 138 10.01 10.75 -1.46
CA VAL A 138 10.83 10.98 -0.24
C VAL A 138 11.82 9.84 -0.04
N SER A 139 11.41 8.59 -0.25
CA SER A 139 12.29 7.42 -0.13
C SER A 139 13.44 7.45 -1.15
N VAL A 140 13.17 7.88 -2.38
CA VAL A 140 14.21 8.04 -3.42
C VAL A 140 15.11 9.23 -3.12
N LEU A 141 14.59 10.32 -2.55
CA LEU A 141 15.38 11.48 -2.10
C LEU A 141 16.41 11.11 -1.02
N CYS A 142 16.12 10.12 -0.19
CA CYS A 142 17.09 9.59 0.77
C CYS A 142 18.36 9.04 0.12
N LEU A 143 18.33 8.55 -1.14
CA LEU A 143 19.50 8.00 -1.83
C LEU A 143 20.59 9.05 -2.12
N PRO A 144 20.32 10.16 -2.85
CA PRO A 144 21.31 11.20 -3.06
C PRO A 144 21.73 11.86 -1.73
N TRP A 145 20.79 12.05 -0.79
CA TRP A 145 21.10 12.61 0.51
C TRP A 145 22.07 11.73 1.32
N LEU A 146 21.85 10.41 1.36
CA LEU A 146 22.74 9.46 2.03
C LEU A 146 24.09 9.31 1.30
N ARG A 147 24.13 9.56 -0.02
CA ARG A 147 25.39 9.63 -0.78
C ARG A 147 26.25 10.81 -0.37
N TRP A 148 25.63 11.93 -0.02
CA TRP A 148 26.36 13.09 0.47
C TRP A 148 26.74 12.98 1.95
N LYS A 149 25.80 12.56 2.81
CA LYS A 149 26.01 12.56 4.27
C LYS A 149 26.87 11.42 4.81
N ARG A 150 26.83 10.24 4.16
CA ARG A 150 27.60 9.05 4.58
C ARG A 150 28.24 8.35 3.37
N PRO A 151 29.32 8.92 2.81
CA PRO A 151 29.97 8.39 1.61
C PRO A 151 30.63 7.02 1.86
N ASP A 152 31.10 6.77 3.09
CA ASP A 152 31.94 5.60 3.44
C ASP A 152 31.18 4.28 3.65
N LEU A 153 29.84 4.29 3.50
CA LEU A 153 29.06 3.06 3.59
C LEU A 153 29.37 2.13 2.41
N GLU A 154 29.61 0.85 2.69
CA GLU A 154 29.77 -0.18 1.67
C GLU A 154 28.47 -0.31 0.85
N ARG A 155 28.57 -0.03 -0.45
CA ARG A 155 27.44 -0.07 -1.39
C ARG A 155 27.69 -1.19 -2.41
N PRO A 156 27.06 -2.37 -2.25
CA PRO A 156 27.25 -3.49 -3.16
C PRO A 156 26.67 -3.24 -4.56
N ILE A 157 25.71 -2.32 -4.69
CA ILE A 157 25.16 -1.88 -5.98
C ILE A 157 25.23 -0.35 -6.03
N LYS A 158 25.97 0.18 -7.01
CA LYS A 158 26.09 1.62 -7.27
C LYS A 158 25.41 1.95 -8.59
N VAL A 159 24.37 2.75 -8.53
CA VAL A 159 23.71 3.33 -9.71
C VAL A 159 24.19 4.75 -9.96
N ASN A 160 24.11 5.19 -11.21
CA ASN A 160 24.42 6.57 -11.59
C ASN A 160 23.40 7.54 -10.95
N LEU A 161 23.86 8.69 -10.46
CA LEU A 161 23.03 9.69 -9.77
C LEU A 161 21.97 10.33 -10.68
N PHE A 162 22.18 10.25 -11.99
CA PHE A 162 21.22 10.67 -12.99
C PHE A 162 19.84 10.02 -12.78
N TRP A 163 19.79 8.72 -12.46
CA TRP A 163 18.52 7.98 -12.33
C TRP A 163 17.68 8.42 -11.12
N PRO A 164 18.23 8.52 -9.89
CA PRO A 164 17.47 9.09 -8.77
C PRO A 164 17.02 10.53 -9.01
N ILE A 165 17.86 11.37 -9.63
CA ILE A 165 17.51 12.78 -9.87
C ILE A 165 16.38 12.90 -10.89
N SER A 166 16.45 12.18 -12.00
CA SER A 166 15.37 12.17 -13.00
C SER A 166 14.06 11.63 -12.42
N TYR A 167 14.14 10.61 -11.56
CA TYR A 167 12.97 10.07 -10.86
C TYR A 167 12.34 11.08 -9.90
N ILE A 168 13.15 11.83 -9.14
CA ILE A 168 12.63 12.89 -8.25
C ILE A 168 11.94 13.98 -9.07
N LEU A 169 12.53 14.42 -10.18
CA LEU A 169 11.89 15.40 -11.08
C LEU A 169 10.54 14.89 -11.63
N ALA A 170 10.50 13.63 -12.07
CA ALA A 170 9.26 13.01 -12.52
C ALA A 170 8.22 12.90 -11.40
N THR A 171 8.64 12.56 -10.18
CA THR A 171 7.74 12.45 -9.03
C THR A 171 7.16 13.82 -8.61
N ILE A 172 7.97 14.89 -8.71
CA ILE A 172 7.48 16.25 -8.49
C ILE A 172 6.43 16.60 -9.53
N PHE A 173 6.67 16.30 -10.81
CA PHE A 173 5.70 16.54 -11.87
C PHE A 173 4.39 15.78 -11.65
N VAL A 174 4.48 14.48 -11.33
CA VAL A 174 3.31 13.60 -11.09
C VAL A 174 2.55 13.99 -9.82
N THR A 175 3.17 14.64 -8.84
CA THR A 175 2.46 15.13 -7.64
C THR A 175 1.86 16.53 -7.83
N VAL A 176 2.48 17.39 -8.63
CA VAL A 176 1.98 18.75 -8.93
C VAL A 176 0.79 18.74 -9.89
N VAL A 177 0.79 17.86 -10.90
CA VAL A 177 -0.30 17.80 -11.89
C VAL A 177 -1.67 17.50 -11.24
N PRO A 178 -1.85 16.46 -10.40
CA PRO A 178 -3.10 16.23 -9.68
C PRO A 178 -3.46 17.36 -8.71
N MET A 179 -2.48 18.05 -8.15
CA MET A 179 -2.71 19.18 -7.24
C MET A 179 -3.37 20.37 -7.96
N ILE A 180 -3.07 20.55 -9.25
CA ILE A 180 -3.69 21.58 -10.09
C ILE A 180 -5.03 21.08 -10.65
N ALA A 181 -5.10 19.82 -11.10
CA ALA A 181 -6.28 19.25 -11.73
C ALA A 181 -7.44 19.01 -10.74
N SER A 182 -7.13 18.44 -9.56
CA SER A 182 -8.10 18.06 -8.53
C SER A 182 -7.59 18.49 -7.15
N PRO A 183 -7.63 19.80 -6.82
CA PRO A 183 -7.06 20.34 -5.59
C PRO A 183 -7.79 19.84 -4.35
N TYR A 184 -9.10 19.61 -4.42
CA TYR A 184 -9.89 19.05 -3.32
C TYR A 184 -9.39 17.65 -2.95
N GLU A 185 -9.22 16.79 -3.95
CA GLU A 185 -8.83 15.41 -3.70
C GLU A 185 -7.38 15.32 -3.16
N THR A 186 -6.48 16.07 -3.79
CA THR A 186 -5.09 16.15 -3.34
C THR A 186 -4.97 16.74 -1.94
N GLY A 187 -5.76 17.76 -1.62
CA GLY A 187 -5.84 18.37 -0.29
C GLY A 187 -6.27 17.37 0.79
N MET A 188 -7.26 16.54 0.50
CA MET A 188 -7.66 15.44 1.39
C MET A 188 -6.55 14.40 1.57
N GLY A 189 -5.81 14.07 0.50
CA GLY A 189 -4.62 13.21 0.59
C GLY A 189 -3.53 13.80 1.50
N VAL A 190 -3.26 15.10 1.39
CA VAL A 190 -2.32 15.80 2.29
C VAL A 190 -2.84 15.80 3.73
N LEU A 191 -4.12 16.08 3.96
CA LEU A 191 -4.73 16.02 5.29
C LEU A 191 -4.64 14.62 5.90
N MET A 192 -4.83 13.58 5.10
CA MET A 192 -4.68 12.19 5.54
C MET A 192 -3.23 11.91 5.98
N ILE A 193 -2.23 12.38 5.24
CA ILE A 193 -0.82 12.26 5.64
C ILE A 193 -0.56 13.08 6.90
N LEU A 194 -1.03 14.33 6.96
CA LEU A 194 -0.85 15.21 8.11
C LEU A 194 -1.55 14.67 9.36
N SER A 195 -2.65 13.93 9.23
CA SER A 195 -3.34 13.27 10.34
C SER A 195 -2.47 12.23 11.05
N SER A 196 -1.43 11.71 10.37
CA SER A 196 -0.45 10.82 11.00
C SER A 196 0.44 11.55 12.02
N VAL A 197 0.64 12.86 11.89
CA VAL A 197 1.46 13.68 12.80
C VAL A 197 0.87 13.79 14.21
N PRO A 198 -0.40 14.20 14.43
CA PRO A 198 -0.98 14.21 15.77
C PRO A 198 -1.07 12.79 16.35
N VAL A 199 -1.34 11.77 15.52
CA VAL A 199 -1.32 10.36 15.98
C VAL A 199 0.09 9.97 16.45
N TYR A 200 1.15 10.37 15.75
CA TYR A 200 2.53 10.14 16.16
C TYR A 200 2.84 10.81 17.51
N PHE A 201 2.47 12.08 17.69
CA PHE A 201 2.70 12.78 18.94
C PHE A 201 1.94 12.15 20.11
N LEU A 202 0.68 11.77 19.90
CA LEU A 202 -0.18 11.19 20.93
C LEU A 202 0.23 9.75 21.30
N CYS A 203 0.60 8.93 20.31
CA CYS A 203 0.91 7.52 20.54
C CYS A 203 2.37 7.27 20.93
N ILE A 204 3.33 8.02 20.40
CA ILE A 204 4.77 7.73 20.52
C ILE A 204 5.50 8.81 21.33
N ALA A 205 5.35 10.09 20.97
CA ALA A 205 6.07 11.16 21.66
C ALA A 205 5.56 11.40 23.10
N TRP A 206 4.29 11.07 23.36
CA TRP A 206 3.71 11.16 24.70
C TRP A 206 4.16 9.99 25.58
N THR A 207 5.27 10.20 26.30
CA THR A 207 5.83 9.25 27.26
C THR A 207 5.03 9.16 28.56
N ASN A 208 4.44 10.27 29.04
CA ASN A 208 3.65 10.32 30.27
C ASN A 208 2.15 10.12 30.04
N LYS A 209 1.74 8.96 29.51
CA LYS A 209 0.32 8.65 29.32
C LYS A 209 -0.38 8.51 30.68
N PRO A 210 -1.58 9.09 30.85
CA PRO A 210 -2.29 8.99 32.11
C PRO A 210 -2.74 7.55 32.38
N VAL A 211 -2.77 7.16 33.66
CA VAL A 211 -2.97 5.77 34.09
C VAL A 211 -4.28 5.17 33.55
N TRP A 212 -5.37 5.94 33.52
CA TRP A 212 -6.66 5.49 32.98
C TRP A 212 -6.58 5.08 31.49
N PHE A 213 -5.78 5.79 30.69
CA PHE A 213 -5.60 5.50 29.26
C PHE A 213 -4.75 4.24 29.06
N GLN A 214 -3.70 4.07 29.86
CA GLN A 214 -2.89 2.84 29.86
C GLN A 214 -3.71 1.62 30.33
N SER A 215 -4.52 1.78 31.37
CA SER A 215 -5.42 0.73 31.86
C SER A 215 -6.47 0.34 30.83
N GLY A 216 -7.03 1.31 30.10
CA GLY A 216 -7.97 1.04 28.99
C GLY A 216 -7.32 0.28 27.83
N LEU A 217 -6.14 0.72 27.39
CA LEU A 217 -5.36 0.02 26.36
C LEU A 217 -4.98 -1.41 26.81
N CYS A 218 -4.59 -1.59 28.07
CA CYS A 218 -4.28 -2.89 28.65
C CYS A 218 -5.52 -3.79 28.66
N PHE A 219 -6.68 -3.27 29.09
CA PHE A 219 -7.94 -4.02 29.08
C PHE A 219 -8.32 -4.49 27.66
N ILE A 220 -8.28 -3.59 26.68
CA ILE A 220 -8.54 -3.92 25.27
C ILE A 220 -7.56 -4.96 24.77
N THR A 221 -6.28 -4.80 25.11
CA THR A 221 -5.22 -5.73 24.71
C THR A 221 -5.47 -7.12 25.28
N VAL A 222 -5.77 -7.24 26.58
CA VAL A 222 -6.07 -8.51 27.25
C VAL A 222 -7.36 -9.14 26.72
N LEU A 223 -8.39 -8.33 26.42
CA LEU A 223 -9.64 -8.81 25.84
C LEU A 223 -9.39 -9.45 24.47
N ILE A 224 -8.69 -8.74 23.58
CA ILE A 224 -8.36 -9.25 22.25
C ILE A 224 -7.41 -10.45 22.36
N GLN A 225 -6.50 -10.45 23.33
CA GLN A 225 -5.62 -11.57 23.61
C GLN A 225 -6.38 -12.86 23.94
N LYS A 226 -7.40 -12.74 24.80
CA LYS A 226 -8.28 -13.86 25.19
C LYS A 226 -9.18 -14.31 24.05
N VAL A 227 -9.79 -13.37 23.31
CA VAL A 227 -10.71 -13.67 22.20
C VAL A 227 -10.00 -14.37 21.05
N LEU A 228 -8.81 -13.90 20.67
CA LEU A 228 -8.08 -14.41 19.50
C LEU A 228 -7.04 -15.48 19.85
N VAL A 229 -6.84 -15.77 21.13
CA VAL A 229 -5.79 -16.69 21.63
C VAL A 229 -4.43 -16.33 20.99
N VAL A 230 -4.05 -15.07 21.15
CA VAL A 230 -2.81 -14.52 20.63
C VAL A 230 -1.78 -14.34 21.74
N VAL A 231 -0.50 -14.46 21.38
CA VAL A 231 0.61 -14.34 22.31
C VAL A 231 1.52 -13.22 21.80
N GLY A 232 1.95 -12.36 22.72
CA GLY A 232 2.94 -11.33 22.42
C GLY A 232 4.30 -11.93 22.08
N LYS A 233 5.17 -11.10 21.50
CA LYS A 233 6.55 -11.49 21.18
C LYS A 233 7.25 -11.99 22.46
N ALA A 234 7.96 -13.12 22.38
CA ALA A 234 8.85 -13.54 23.45
C ALA A 234 9.85 -12.41 23.73
N LYS A 235 9.85 -11.89 24.96
CA LYS A 235 10.84 -10.90 25.40
C LYS A 235 12.21 -11.51 25.14
N LYS A 236 13.03 -10.89 24.29
CA LYS A 236 14.45 -11.28 24.17
C LYS A 236 15.01 -11.20 25.59
N SER A 237 15.41 -12.34 26.15
CA SER A 237 16.20 -12.37 27.37
C SER A 237 17.43 -11.53 27.11
N SER A 238 17.52 -10.37 27.76
CA SER A 238 18.75 -9.61 27.86
C SER A 238 19.75 -10.49 28.60
N VAL A 239 20.61 -11.16 27.83
CA VAL A 239 21.88 -11.71 28.30
C VAL A 239 22.95 -10.74 27.85
#